data_AF-A0AAN6MHQ8-F1
#
_entry.id   AF-A0AAN6MHQ8-F1
#
_cell.length_a   1.000
_cell.length_b   1.000
_cell.length_c   1.000
_cell.angle_alpha   90.00
_cell.angle_beta   90.00
_cell.angle_gamma   90.00
#
_symmetry.space_group_name_H-M   'P 1'
#
loop_
_entity.id
_entity.type
_entity.pdbx_description
1 polymer ?
#
loop_
_entity_poly.entity_id
_entity_poly.type
_entity_poly.pdbx_seq_one_letter_code
_entity_poly.pdbx_strand_id
1 'polypeptide(L)'
;MQLFSLVTLAVVAASAVAIPTPEAPATDALITRDMPVEVAATFRRDLTVEVPEEVAADLTKRADRGSYKVSGLGARKKAILGAGGNTLDLAIAMLETANMQTNYVYGDGKTYDAANFGLFKQNWGMLRACAWRYGFKGQSQNNWNNGNRLNWDVNADVASRWDCQEYYGYDKWFAGHRNGATGLKNPYTQDIKNYKSAVQWIQKQIDSNSKYKTDDTRVWVNVVAI
;
A
#
# COMPACT_ATOMS: atom_id res chain seq x y z
N MET A 1 -18.81 48.53 30.03
CA MET A 1 -17.63 47.72 30.40
C MET A 1 -17.52 46.60 29.37
N GLN A 2 -16.84 46.77 28.23
CA GLN A 2 -15.37 46.67 28.03
C GLN A 2 -14.80 45.46 28.79
N LEU A 3 -14.14 44.47 28.18
CA LEU A 3 -13.04 44.58 27.21
C LEU A 3 -13.15 43.57 26.04
N PHE A 4 -12.88 44.06 24.83
CA PHE A 4 -12.41 43.27 23.68
C PHE A 4 -10.90 43.00 23.86
N SER A 5 -10.45 41.76 23.68
CA SER A 5 -9.03 41.42 23.58
C SER A 5 -8.69 41.14 22.11
N LEU A 6 -8.03 42.11 21.47
CA LEU A 6 -7.39 41.94 20.17
C LEU A 6 -6.06 41.20 20.37
N VAL A 7 -5.91 40.04 19.73
CA VAL A 7 -4.61 39.39 19.53
C VAL A 7 -4.12 39.76 18.14
N THR A 8 -3.10 40.62 18.09
CA THR A 8 -2.38 41.02 16.89
C THR A 8 -1.43 39.89 16.47
N LEU A 9 -1.72 39.21 15.35
CA LEU A 9 -0.80 38.24 14.74
C LEU A 9 0.04 38.96 13.68
N ALA A 10 1.33 39.13 13.95
CA ALA A 10 2.29 39.70 13.02
C ALA A 10 2.59 38.70 11.89
N VAL A 11 2.34 39.12 10.65
CA VAL A 11 2.72 38.41 9.42
C VAL A 11 4.18 38.74 9.14
N VAL A 12 5.09 37.78 9.30
CA VAL A 12 6.46 37.90 8.80
C VAL A 12 6.47 37.40 7.36
N ALA A 13 6.60 38.33 6.42
CA ALA A 13 6.82 38.06 5.01
C ALA A 13 8.26 37.54 4.82
N ALA A 14 8.41 36.28 4.41
CA ALA A 14 9.67 35.74 3.95
C ALA A 14 9.84 36.10 2.46
N SER A 15 10.82 36.95 2.16
CA SER A 15 11.22 37.30 0.79
C SER A 15 11.81 36.08 0.08
N ALA A 16 11.24 35.75 -1.08
CA ALA A 16 11.77 34.74 -1.99
C ALA A 16 13.05 35.26 -2.67
N VAL A 17 14.16 34.58 -2.47
CA VAL A 17 15.38 34.76 -3.26
C VAL A 17 15.26 33.88 -4.50
N ALA A 18 15.24 34.51 -5.68
CA ALA A 18 15.23 33.82 -6.96
C ALA A 18 16.59 33.15 -7.21
N ILE A 19 16.58 31.84 -7.45
CA ILE A 19 17.74 31.06 -7.87
C ILE A 19 17.77 31.10 -9.41
N PRO A 20 18.89 31.50 -10.05
CA PRO A 20 19.00 31.48 -11.51
C PRO A 20 19.06 30.04 -12.04
N THR A 21 18.30 29.78 -13.09
CA THR A 21 18.28 28.53 -13.86
C THR A 21 19.56 28.38 -14.69
N PRO A 22 20.22 27.22 -14.72
CA PRO A 22 21.32 26.97 -15.66
C PRO A 22 20.79 26.79 -17.09
N GLU A 23 21.39 27.54 -18.02
CA GLU A 23 21.27 27.45 -19.47
C GLU A 23 21.48 26.03 -20.01
N ALA A 24 20.66 25.65 -21.00
CA ALA A 24 20.87 24.47 -21.82
C ALA A 24 21.91 24.76 -22.90
N PRO A 25 22.91 23.89 -23.14
CA PRO A 25 23.80 24.07 -24.27
C PRO A 25 23.12 23.67 -25.59
N ALA A 26 23.41 24.50 -26.59
CA ALA A 26 22.88 24.50 -27.93
C ALA A 26 23.15 23.22 -28.72
N THR A 27 22.22 22.97 -29.64
CA THR A 27 22.27 22.05 -30.77
C THR A 27 23.47 22.32 -31.66
N ASP A 28 24.21 21.28 -32.03
CA ASP A 28 25.08 21.32 -33.20
C ASP A 28 24.71 20.21 -34.18
N ALA A 29 24.59 20.62 -35.43
CA ALA A 29 24.10 19.84 -36.55
C ALA A 29 25.26 19.36 -37.44
N LEU A 30 24.91 18.54 -38.43
CA LEU A 30 25.73 18.04 -39.55
C LEU A 30 26.69 16.88 -39.24
N ILE A 31 26.27 15.67 -39.63
CA ILE A 31 26.97 14.93 -40.71
C ILE A 31 25.89 14.26 -41.58
N THR A 32 25.54 14.91 -42.68
CA THR A 32 24.94 14.24 -43.85
C THR A 32 26.07 13.64 -44.67
N ARG A 33 26.13 12.32 -44.76
CA ARG A 33 26.90 11.63 -45.79
C ARG A 33 26.00 10.62 -46.48
N ASP A 34 25.64 10.99 -47.70
CA ASP A 34 25.06 10.14 -48.73
C ASP A 34 25.91 8.87 -48.90
N MET A 35 25.28 7.70 -48.81
CA MET A 35 25.82 6.47 -49.39
C MET A 35 24.81 5.91 -50.39
N PRO A 36 25.27 5.52 -51.58
CA PRO A 36 24.42 5.17 -52.70
C PRO A 36 23.70 3.83 -52.52
N VAL A 37 22.54 3.77 -53.17
CA VAL A 37 21.64 2.63 -53.36
C VAL A 37 22.35 1.50 -54.13
N GLU A 38 21.93 0.26 -53.85
CA GLU A 38 22.16 -0.97 -54.62
C GLU A 38 23.49 -1.72 -54.40
N VAL A 39 23.46 -2.74 -53.51
CA VAL A 39 23.60 -4.14 -53.93
C VAL A 39 22.75 -5.01 -52.99
N ALA A 40 21.55 -5.35 -53.43
CA ALA A 40 20.76 -6.42 -52.84
C ALA A 40 21.22 -7.78 -53.40
N ALA A 41 21.14 -8.80 -52.54
CA ALA A 41 21.10 -10.23 -52.84
C ALA A 41 22.42 -10.98 -53.11
N THR A 42 22.99 -11.55 -52.03
CA THR A 42 23.38 -12.97 -52.00
C THR A 42 23.33 -13.46 -50.55
N PHE A 43 22.16 -13.85 -50.06
CA PHE A 43 21.79 -15.25 -49.83
C PHE A 43 22.80 -16.08 -49.01
N ARG A 44 22.57 -16.07 -47.69
CA ARG A 44 22.72 -17.18 -46.71
C ARG A 44 23.96 -18.06 -46.83
N ARG A 45 24.84 -17.95 -45.82
CA ARG A 45 25.22 -19.09 -44.96
C ARG A 45 25.95 -18.59 -43.71
N ASP A 46 25.49 -19.12 -42.58
CA ASP A 46 26.28 -19.39 -41.38
C ASP A 46 26.67 -18.23 -40.44
N LEU A 47 25.68 -17.73 -39.70
CA LEU A 47 25.89 -17.26 -38.33
C LEU A 47 24.72 -17.75 -37.46
N THR A 48 24.74 -19.03 -37.11
CA THR A 48 24.06 -19.45 -35.88
C THR A 48 24.90 -18.93 -34.71
N VAL A 49 24.62 -17.70 -34.29
CA VAL A 49 24.98 -17.27 -32.93
C VAL A 49 24.13 -18.12 -32.00
N GLU A 50 24.72 -19.17 -31.45
CA GLU A 50 24.16 -19.87 -30.30
C GLU A 50 24.10 -18.84 -29.17
N VAL A 51 22.93 -18.23 -28.99
CA VAL A 51 22.64 -17.46 -27.78
C VAL A 51 22.66 -18.48 -26.64
N PRO A 52 23.55 -18.34 -25.65
CA PRO A 52 23.59 -19.26 -24.53
C PRO A 52 22.22 -19.31 -23.87
N GLU A 53 21.70 -20.54 -23.68
CA GLU A 53 20.38 -20.83 -23.08
C GLU A 53 20.23 -20.18 -21.68
N GLU A 54 21.36 -19.83 -21.05
CA GLU A 54 21.46 -19.15 -19.77
C GLU A 54 20.94 -17.69 -19.79
N VAL A 55 20.96 -17.01 -20.95
CA VAL A 55 20.49 -15.60 -21.07
C VAL A 55 18.97 -15.50 -21.27
N ALA A 56 18.31 -16.59 -21.68
CA ALA A 56 16.85 -16.65 -21.81
C ALA A 56 16.14 -16.85 -20.45
N ALA A 57 16.89 -17.22 -19.41
CA ALA A 57 16.37 -17.57 -18.10
C ALA A 57 16.42 -16.42 -17.07
N ASP A 58 16.13 -15.17 -17.43
CA ASP A 58 15.82 -14.12 -16.42
C ASP A 58 14.95 -12.96 -16.93
N LEU A 59 13.99 -13.23 -17.82
CA LEU A 59 12.95 -12.26 -18.19
C LEU A 59 11.61 -12.49 -17.45
N THR A 60 11.55 -13.50 -16.57
CA THR A 60 10.36 -13.88 -15.81
C THR A 60 10.52 -13.73 -14.31
N LYS A 61 11.46 -12.90 -13.83
CA LYS A 61 11.28 -12.34 -12.50
C LYS A 61 10.08 -11.39 -12.57
N ARG A 62 8.88 -11.95 -12.39
CA ARG A 62 7.67 -11.16 -12.14
C ARG A 62 8.06 -10.13 -11.09
N ALA A 63 7.80 -8.86 -11.38
CA ALA A 63 8.01 -7.82 -10.40
C ALA A 63 7.40 -8.29 -9.07
N ASP A 64 8.20 -8.36 -8.01
CA ASP A 64 7.72 -8.78 -6.69
C ASP A 64 7.06 -7.61 -5.96
N ARG A 65 7.12 -6.42 -6.56
CA ARG A 65 6.56 -5.15 -6.12
C ARG A 65 6.45 -4.17 -7.27
N GLY A 66 5.66 -3.11 -7.12
CA GLY A 66 5.56 -2.05 -8.12
C GLY A 66 4.46 -1.04 -7.81
N SER A 67 4.05 -0.29 -8.83
CA SER A 67 2.92 0.63 -8.72
C SER A 67 2.12 0.77 -10.01
N TYR A 68 0.82 1.06 -9.91
CA TYR A 68 -0.07 1.37 -11.03
C TYR A 68 -1.24 2.25 -10.57
N LYS A 69 -2.02 2.80 -11.51
CA LYS A 69 -3.19 3.64 -11.19
C LYS A 69 -4.44 2.79 -10.97
N VAL A 70 -5.20 3.11 -9.93
CA VAL A 70 -6.52 2.54 -9.64
C VAL A 70 -7.49 3.69 -9.48
N SER A 71 -8.42 3.82 -10.44
CA SER A 71 -9.41 4.91 -10.45
C SER A 71 -10.18 4.97 -9.13
N GLY A 72 -10.22 6.16 -8.52
CA GLY A 72 -10.95 6.42 -7.27
C GLY A 72 -10.23 5.97 -6.00
N LEU A 73 -9.03 5.37 -6.08
CA LEU A 73 -8.25 4.95 -4.92
C LEU A 73 -7.87 6.15 -4.03
N GLY A 74 -7.59 7.31 -4.60
CA GLY A 74 -7.28 8.54 -3.87
C GLY A 74 -8.41 8.99 -2.95
N ALA A 75 -9.67 8.81 -3.37
CA ALA A 75 -10.82 9.08 -2.53
C ALA A 75 -10.90 8.11 -1.34
N ARG A 76 -10.60 6.82 -1.57
CA ARG A 76 -10.54 5.81 -0.49
C ARG A 76 -9.43 6.10 0.51
N LYS A 77 -8.23 6.50 0.05
CA LYS A 77 -7.14 6.92 0.94
C LYS A 77 -7.55 8.10 1.82
N LYS A 78 -8.19 9.12 1.22
CA LYS A 78 -8.73 10.27 1.98
C LYS A 78 -9.76 9.85 3.02
N ALA A 79 -10.63 8.88 2.71
CA ALA A 79 -11.61 8.37 3.68
C ALA A 79 -10.93 7.68 4.87
N ILE A 80 -9.89 6.88 4.64
CA ILE A 80 -9.10 6.24 5.73
C ILE A 80 -8.41 7.30 6.60
N LEU A 81 -7.74 8.28 5.96
CA LEU A 81 -7.07 9.36 6.69
C LEU A 81 -8.07 10.23 7.47
N GLY A 82 -9.24 10.52 6.86
CA GLY A 82 -10.32 11.28 7.50
C GLY A 82 -10.96 10.55 8.69
N ALA A 83 -10.92 9.22 8.70
CA ALA A 83 -11.35 8.39 9.83
C ALA A 83 -10.28 8.26 10.94
N GLY A 84 -9.18 9.02 10.87
CA GLY A 84 -8.08 9.01 11.84
C GLY A 84 -6.96 8.02 11.50
N GLY A 85 -6.97 7.44 10.29
CA GLY A 85 -5.90 6.55 9.85
C GLY A 85 -4.60 7.28 9.51
N ASN A 86 -3.50 6.54 9.47
CA ASN A 86 -2.17 7.03 9.10
C ASN A 86 -1.61 6.30 7.85
N THR A 87 -0.34 6.53 7.52
CA THR A 87 0.28 5.91 6.35
C THR A 87 0.53 4.41 6.49
N LEU A 88 0.62 3.89 7.72
CA LEU A 88 0.63 2.47 7.98
C LEU A 88 -0.75 1.85 7.65
N ASP A 89 -1.84 2.49 8.05
CA ASP A 89 -3.20 2.04 7.74
C ASP A 89 -3.42 2.00 6.21
N LEU A 90 -2.99 3.05 5.50
CA LEU A 90 -3.01 3.05 4.04
C LEU A 90 -2.20 1.89 3.46
N ALA A 91 -1.00 1.63 3.98
CA ALA A 91 -0.13 0.56 3.48
C ALA A 91 -0.73 -0.84 3.71
N ILE A 92 -1.33 -1.09 4.86
CA ILE A 92 -2.05 -2.33 5.17
C ILE A 92 -3.22 -2.50 4.19
N ALA A 93 -4.13 -1.52 4.09
CA ALA A 93 -5.28 -1.60 3.20
C ALA A 93 -4.89 -1.79 1.72
N MET A 94 -3.78 -1.17 1.30
CA MET A 94 -3.25 -1.26 -0.07
C MET A 94 -2.71 -2.65 -0.41
N LEU A 95 -2.14 -3.34 0.59
CA LEU A 95 -1.67 -4.70 0.45
C LEU A 95 -2.85 -5.67 0.39
N GLU A 96 -3.89 -5.46 1.22
CA GLU A 96 -5.03 -6.38 1.34
C GLU A 96 -5.95 -6.39 0.10
N THR A 97 -6.20 -5.23 -0.51
CA THR A 97 -7.03 -5.12 -1.72
C THR A 97 -6.51 -4.07 -2.69
N ALA A 98 -6.75 -4.28 -4.00
CA ALA A 98 -6.26 -3.35 -5.02
C ALA A 98 -6.91 -1.97 -4.97
N ASN A 99 -8.17 -1.90 -4.54
CA ASN A 99 -9.00 -0.70 -4.55
C ASN A 99 -9.30 -0.14 -3.15
N MET A 100 -8.78 -0.75 -2.06
CA MET A 100 -9.15 -0.42 -0.68
C MET A 100 -10.67 -0.40 -0.48
N GLN A 101 -11.32 -1.51 -0.87
CA GLN A 101 -12.75 -1.72 -0.72
C GLN A 101 -13.03 -3.09 -0.07
N THR A 102 -14.29 -3.29 0.31
CA THR A 102 -14.79 -4.44 1.07
C THR A 102 -15.67 -5.36 0.21
N ASN A 103 -15.55 -5.26 -1.12
CA ASN A 103 -16.31 -6.04 -2.09
C ASN A 103 -15.67 -7.40 -2.44
N TYR A 104 -14.71 -7.86 -1.62
CA TYR A 104 -14.21 -9.23 -1.68
C TYR A 104 -15.28 -10.22 -1.17
N VAL A 105 -15.09 -11.52 -1.42
CA VAL A 105 -16.02 -12.57 -0.95
C VAL A 105 -16.29 -12.37 0.55
N TYR A 106 -17.55 -12.44 0.98
CA TYR A 106 -17.91 -12.18 2.38
C TYR A 106 -17.08 -13.02 3.35
N GLY A 107 -16.54 -12.37 4.40
CA GLY A 107 -15.62 -13.01 5.35
C GLY A 107 -14.29 -13.47 4.75
N ASP A 108 -13.96 -13.05 3.51
CA ASP A 108 -12.88 -13.60 2.67
C ASP A 108 -13.01 -15.12 2.45
N GLY A 109 -14.24 -15.63 2.40
CA GLY A 109 -14.55 -17.06 2.31
C GLY A 109 -14.30 -17.83 3.62
N LYS A 110 -13.98 -17.13 4.71
CA LYS A 110 -13.70 -17.69 6.03
C LYS A 110 -14.87 -17.41 6.99
N THR A 111 -14.97 -18.21 8.05
CA THR A 111 -16.03 -18.11 9.08
C THR A 111 -15.42 -18.04 10.47
N TYR A 112 -16.25 -17.66 11.45
CA TYR A 112 -15.86 -17.59 12.86
C TYR A 112 -14.63 -16.69 13.08
N ASP A 113 -13.69 -17.07 13.95
CA ASP A 113 -12.49 -16.28 14.29
C ASP A 113 -11.59 -15.97 13.09
N ALA A 114 -11.70 -16.74 11.99
CA ALA A 114 -10.93 -16.52 10.77
C ALA A 114 -11.60 -15.57 9.77
N ALA A 115 -12.90 -15.27 9.94
CA ALA A 115 -13.63 -14.39 9.03
C ALA A 115 -13.01 -12.98 8.98
N ASN A 116 -12.77 -12.47 7.77
CA ASN A 116 -12.12 -11.18 7.55
C ASN A 116 -13.11 -10.06 7.20
N PHE A 117 -12.97 -8.91 7.85
CA PHE A 117 -13.83 -7.75 7.67
C PHE A 117 -13.05 -6.46 7.47
N GLY A 118 -13.69 -5.49 6.81
CA GLY A 118 -13.14 -4.16 6.60
C GLY A 118 -12.03 -4.09 5.54
N LEU A 119 -11.51 -2.89 5.38
CA LEU A 119 -10.48 -2.51 4.41
C LEU A 119 -9.15 -3.20 4.68
N PHE A 120 -8.91 -3.55 5.95
CA PHE A 120 -7.70 -4.22 6.39
C PHE A 120 -7.85 -5.75 6.45
N LYS A 121 -9.01 -6.32 6.12
CA LYS A 121 -9.29 -7.76 6.28
C LYS A 121 -9.00 -8.27 7.70
N GLN A 122 -9.40 -7.51 8.74
CA GLN A 122 -9.19 -7.89 10.14
C GLN A 122 -9.96 -9.17 10.46
N ASN A 123 -9.29 -10.15 11.08
CA ASN A 123 -9.95 -11.39 11.48
C ASN A 123 -10.77 -11.22 12.77
N TRP A 124 -11.92 -11.91 12.85
CA TRP A 124 -12.84 -11.82 13.98
C TRP A 124 -12.18 -12.19 15.32
N GLY A 125 -11.26 -13.17 15.34
CA GLY A 125 -10.58 -13.61 16.55
C GLY A 125 -9.79 -12.48 17.21
N MET A 126 -9.14 -11.62 16.42
CA MET A 126 -8.56 -10.38 16.93
C MET A 126 -9.63 -9.39 17.34
N LEU A 127 -10.58 -9.06 16.46
CA LEU A 127 -11.60 -8.04 16.72
C LEU A 127 -12.31 -8.26 18.06
N ARG A 128 -12.77 -9.50 18.33
CA ARG A 128 -13.48 -9.83 19.57
C ARG A 128 -12.60 -9.84 20.82
N ALA A 129 -11.28 -9.81 20.68
CA ALA A 129 -10.34 -9.73 21.79
C ALA A 129 -10.00 -8.28 22.18
N CYS A 130 -9.94 -7.37 21.21
CA CYS A 130 -9.36 -6.04 21.42
C CYS A 130 -10.20 -4.85 20.96
N ALA A 131 -11.08 -4.99 19.95
CA ALA A 131 -11.78 -3.84 19.37
C ALA A 131 -12.94 -3.37 20.28
N TRP A 132 -12.64 -2.42 21.17
CA TRP A 132 -13.53 -2.00 22.24
C TRP A 132 -14.39 -0.80 21.85
N ARG A 133 -13.88 0.15 21.04
CA ARG A 133 -14.62 1.38 20.68
C ARG A 133 -15.93 1.11 19.95
N TYR A 134 -16.01 -0.01 19.25
CA TYR A 134 -17.17 -0.41 18.45
C TYR A 134 -17.86 -1.68 18.97
N GLY A 135 -17.52 -2.09 20.20
CA GLY A 135 -18.27 -3.09 20.97
C GLY A 135 -18.02 -4.55 20.57
N PHE A 136 -16.93 -4.87 19.87
CA PHE A 136 -16.61 -6.26 19.53
C PHE A 136 -15.91 -7.01 20.66
N LYS A 137 -15.11 -6.31 21.46
CA LYS A 137 -14.39 -6.89 22.61
C LYS A 137 -15.34 -7.66 23.53
N GLY A 138 -15.03 -8.93 23.78
CA GLY A 138 -15.79 -9.82 24.66
C GLY A 138 -16.92 -10.58 23.97
N GLN A 139 -17.19 -10.33 22.69
CA GLN A 139 -18.16 -11.13 21.95
C GLN A 139 -17.67 -12.57 21.71
N SER A 140 -18.63 -13.47 21.50
CA SER A 140 -18.33 -14.88 21.22
C SER A 140 -17.84 -15.09 19.78
N GLN A 141 -17.19 -16.22 19.53
CA GLN A 141 -16.81 -16.67 18.18
C GLN A 141 -18.02 -16.79 17.24
N ASN A 142 -19.19 -17.20 17.76
CA ASN A 142 -20.41 -17.36 16.97
C ASN A 142 -20.99 -16.03 16.49
N ASN A 143 -20.62 -14.92 17.13
CA ASN A 143 -21.06 -13.58 16.76
C ASN A 143 -20.23 -12.95 15.62
N TRP A 144 -19.43 -13.74 14.90
CA TRP A 144 -18.51 -13.24 13.87
C TRP A 144 -19.17 -12.35 12.81
N ASN A 145 -20.44 -12.59 12.47
CA ASN A 145 -21.18 -11.75 11.54
C ASN A 145 -21.34 -10.28 12.00
N ASN A 146 -21.18 -9.98 13.29
CA ASN A 146 -21.18 -8.61 13.79
C ASN A 146 -20.00 -7.80 13.24
N GLY A 147 -18.91 -8.46 12.83
CA GLY A 147 -17.79 -7.84 12.13
C GLY A 147 -18.17 -7.19 10.79
N ASN A 148 -19.31 -7.55 10.17
CA ASN A 148 -19.79 -6.95 8.93
C ASN A 148 -19.97 -5.42 9.01
N ARG A 149 -20.12 -4.87 10.22
CA ARG A 149 -20.11 -3.41 10.42
C ARG A 149 -18.90 -2.73 9.78
N LEU A 150 -17.72 -3.36 9.85
CA LEU A 150 -16.49 -2.80 9.30
C LEU A 150 -16.49 -2.70 7.77
N ASN A 151 -17.38 -3.44 7.08
CA ASN A 151 -17.46 -3.40 5.63
C ASN A 151 -18.08 -2.09 5.09
N TRP A 152 -18.81 -1.35 5.92
CA TRP A 152 -19.48 -0.10 5.53
C TRP A 152 -19.18 1.09 6.45
N ASP A 153 -18.65 0.86 7.65
CA ASP A 153 -18.27 1.91 8.61
C ASP A 153 -16.74 2.05 8.68
N VAL A 154 -16.17 2.95 7.88
CA VAL A 154 -14.71 3.19 7.83
C VAL A 154 -14.16 3.66 9.17
N ASN A 155 -14.95 4.41 9.97
CA ASN A 155 -14.53 4.85 11.29
C ASN A 155 -14.43 3.67 12.24
N ALA A 156 -15.40 2.75 12.20
CA ALA A 156 -15.34 1.51 12.97
C ALA A 156 -14.13 0.65 12.61
N ASP A 157 -13.82 0.56 11.32
CA ASP A 157 -12.73 -0.28 10.83
C ASP A 157 -11.37 0.24 11.27
N VAL A 158 -11.10 1.53 11.01
CA VAL A 158 -9.87 2.20 11.44
C VAL A 158 -9.73 2.12 12.95
N ALA A 159 -10.75 2.49 13.72
CA ALA A 159 -10.70 2.43 15.18
C ALA A 159 -10.43 1.02 15.71
N SER A 160 -11.08 0.00 15.15
CA SER A 160 -10.88 -1.39 15.58
C SER A 160 -9.45 -1.87 15.32
N ARG A 161 -8.85 -1.45 14.19
CA ARG A 161 -7.45 -1.78 13.87
C ARG A 161 -6.48 -1.15 14.86
N TRP A 162 -6.72 0.11 15.23
CA TRP A 162 -5.96 0.82 16.26
C TRP A 162 -6.11 0.20 17.64
N ASP A 163 -7.34 -0.11 18.08
CA ASP A 163 -7.60 -0.80 19.36
C ASP A 163 -6.81 -2.11 19.44
N CYS A 164 -6.79 -2.86 18.35
CA CYS A 164 -6.12 -4.13 18.30
C CYS A 164 -4.60 -4.03 18.25
N GLN A 165 -4.04 -3.03 17.56
CA GLN A 165 -2.60 -2.83 17.61
C GLN A 165 -2.13 -2.31 18.96
N GLU A 166 -2.91 -1.45 19.62
CA GLU A 166 -2.62 -0.99 20.97
C GLU A 166 -2.63 -2.16 21.96
N TYR A 167 -3.65 -3.02 21.89
CA TYR A 167 -3.78 -4.18 22.76
C TYR A 167 -2.64 -5.20 22.61
N TYR A 168 -2.30 -5.58 21.37
CA TYR A 168 -1.28 -6.60 21.12
C TYR A 168 0.15 -6.05 21.09
N GLY A 169 0.31 -4.76 20.81
CA GLY A 169 1.58 -4.18 20.36
C GLY A 169 1.87 -4.48 18.89
N TYR A 170 2.78 -3.69 18.30
CA TYR A 170 3.05 -3.68 16.85
C TYR A 170 3.34 -5.08 16.27
N ASP A 171 4.30 -5.81 16.84
CA ASP A 171 4.73 -7.11 16.29
C ASP A 171 3.69 -8.22 16.45
N LYS A 172 3.06 -8.33 17.63
CA LYS A 172 2.01 -9.34 17.86
C LYS A 172 0.75 -9.02 17.07
N TRP A 173 0.45 -7.74 16.82
CA TRP A 173 -0.65 -7.37 15.94
C TRP A 173 -0.42 -7.90 14.53
N PHE A 174 0.76 -7.68 13.94
CA PHE A 174 1.08 -8.25 12.62
C PHE A 174 0.99 -9.77 12.60
N ALA A 175 1.45 -10.43 13.66
CA ALA A 175 1.37 -11.87 13.77
C ALA A 175 -0.07 -12.39 13.84
N GLY A 176 -0.89 -11.80 14.70
CA GLY A 176 -2.31 -12.14 14.83
C GLY A 176 -3.11 -11.76 13.59
N HIS A 177 -2.77 -10.66 12.94
CA HIS A 177 -3.45 -10.19 11.74
C HIS A 177 -3.22 -11.16 10.60
N ARG A 178 -1.95 -11.56 10.44
CA ARG A 178 -1.53 -12.49 9.40
C ARG A 178 -2.05 -13.91 9.64
N ASN A 179 -1.88 -14.47 10.84
CA ASN A 179 -2.11 -15.90 11.08
C ASN A 179 -2.91 -16.20 12.37
N GLY A 180 -3.79 -15.29 12.77
CA GLY A 180 -4.72 -15.47 13.88
C GLY A 180 -4.08 -15.94 15.18
N ALA A 181 -4.75 -16.85 15.89
CA ALA A 181 -4.28 -17.42 17.14
C ALA A 181 -2.92 -18.14 17.02
N THR A 182 -2.65 -18.76 15.87
CA THR A 182 -1.37 -19.45 15.59
C THR A 182 -0.23 -18.44 15.49
N GLY A 183 -0.45 -17.33 14.79
CA GLY A 183 0.52 -16.24 14.69
C GLY A 183 0.78 -15.60 16.05
N LEU A 184 -0.24 -15.38 16.88
CA LEU A 184 -0.07 -14.86 18.24
C LEU A 184 0.82 -15.75 19.13
N LYS A 185 0.79 -17.07 18.93
CA LYS A 185 1.66 -18.02 19.63
C LYS A 185 3.09 -18.05 19.08
N ASN A 186 3.28 -17.78 17.80
CA ASN A 186 4.58 -17.75 17.14
C ASN A 186 4.74 -16.52 16.22
N PRO A 187 5.05 -15.34 16.80
CA PRO A 187 4.93 -14.07 16.07
C PRO A 187 6.07 -13.76 15.10
N TYR A 188 7.09 -14.61 15.02
CA TYR A 188 8.31 -14.33 14.26
C TYR A 188 8.60 -15.35 13.15
N THR A 189 7.57 -16.03 12.64
CA THR A 189 7.70 -16.88 11.46
C THR A 189 8.12 -16.07 10.23
N GLN A 190 8.72 -16.74 9.25
CA GLN A 190 9.16 -16.08 8.02
C GLN A 190 7.99 -15.44 7.26
N ASP A 191 6.83 -16.08 7.24
CA ASP A 191 5.61 -15.56 6.61
C ASP A 191 5.16 -14.23 7.24
N ILE A 192 5.11 -14.16 8.57
CA ILE A 192 4.75 -12.93 9.30
C ILE A 192 5.78 -11.82 9.03
N LYS A 193 7.08 -12.16 9.02
CA LYS A 193 8.15 -11.21 8.68
C LYS A 193 8.00 -10.69 7.26
N ASN A 194 7.73 -11.55 6.28
CA ASN A 194 7.53 -11.18 4.88
C ASN A 194 6.34 -10.22 4.73
N TYR A 195 5.20 -10.56 5.34
CA TYR A 195 4.02 -9.69 5.33
C TYR A 195 4.30 -8.33 5.98
N LYS A 196 4.92 -8.31 7.16
CA LYS A 196 5.29 -7.07 7.87
C LYS A 196 6.24 -6.20 7.04
N SER A 197 7.27 -6.80 6.44
CA SER A 197 8.23 -6.09 5.59
C SER A 197 7.59 -5.56 4.31
N ALA A 198 6.62 -6.26 3.74
CA ALA A 198 5.86 -5.79 2.58
C ALA A 198 5.05 -4.52 2.92
N VAL A 199 4.31 -4.54 4.05
CA VAL A 199 3.56 -3.36 4.53
C VAL A 199 4.50 -2.19 4.80
N GLN A 200 5.62 -2.42 5.49
CA GLN A 200 6.60 -1.36 5.77
C GLN A 200 7.24 -0.79 4.49
N TRP A 201 7.46 -1.62 3.46
CA TRP A 201 7.97 -1.14 2.17
C TRP A 201 6.94 -0.26 1.46
N ILE A 202 5.66 -0.66 1.44
CA ILE A 202 4.55 0.15 0.89
C ILE A 202 4.44 1.47 1.65
N GLN A 203 4.49 1.44 2.99
CA GLN A 203 4.45 2.63 3.83
C GLN A 203 5.58 3.61 3.46
N LYS A 204 6.82 3.11 3.32
CA LYS A 204 7.96 3.93 2.86
C LYS A 204 7.73 4.57 1.50
N GLN A 205 7.03 3.89 0.57
CA GLN A 205 6.68 4.52 -0.71
C GLN A 205 5.66 5.62 -0.52
N ILE A 206 4.63 5.42 0.31
CA ILE A 206 3.62 6.45 0.60
C ILE A 206 4.26 7.66 1.27
N ASP A 207 5.20 7.45 2.18
CA ASP A 207 5.89 8.52 2.92
C ASP A 207 6.93 9.27 2.06
N SER A 208 7.47 8.64 1.00
CA SER A 208 8.48 9.28 0.12
C SER A 208 7.90 10.40 -0.75
N ASN A 209 6.60 10.42 -0.97
CA ASN A 209 5.93 11.46 -1.74
C ASN A 209 4.50 11.70 -1.24
N SER A 210 4.23 12.89 -0.71
CA SER A 210 2.93 13.26 -0.13
C SER A 210 1.75 13.05 -1.09
N LYS A 211 1.96 13.10 -2.41
CA LYS A 211 0.92 12.82 -3.41
C LYS A 211 0.34 11.41 -3.27
N TYR A 212 1.14 10.43 -2.84
CA TYR A 212 0.70 9.05 -2.70
C TYR A 212 -0.28 8.83 -1.55
N LYS A 213 -0.44 9.81 -0.65
CA LYS A 213 -1.48 9.79 0.38
C LYS A 213 -2.88 10.08 -0.17
N THR A 214 -2.98 10.69 -1.36
CA THR A 214 -4.26 11.23 -1.86
C THR A 214 -4.54 10.98 -3.34
N ASP A 215 -3.55 10.51 -4.11
CA ASP A 215 -3.72 10.17 -5.52
C ASP A 215 -4.16 8.72 -5.75
N ASP A 216 -4.40 8.38 -7.01
CA ASP A 216 -4.85 7.06 -7.43
C ASP A 216 -3.72 6.02 -7.60
N THR A 217 -2.50 6.32 -7.16
CA THR A 217 -1.39 5.36 -7.28
C THR A 217 -1.52 4.27 -6.23
N ARG A 218 -1.69 3.03 -6.67
CA ARG A 218 -1.49 1.84 -5.84
C ARG A 218 -0.02 1.44 -5.91
N VAL A 219 0.59 1.23 -4.74
CA VAL A 219 1.87 0.56 -4.56
C VAL A 219 1.58 -0.86 -4.05
N TRP A 220 2.27 -1.86 -4.57
CA TRP A 220 1.98 -3.25 -4.23
C TRP A 220 3.25 -4.06 -4.04
N VAL A 221 3.11 -5.17 -3.30
CA VAL A 221 4.10 -6.22 -3.11
C VAL A 221 3.36 -7.55 -3.27
N ASN A 222 3.97 -8.52 -3.94
CA ASN A 222 3.41 -9.87 -4.03
C ASN A 222 3.65 -10.63 -2.72
N VAL A 223 2.58 -10.86 -1.96
CA VAL A 223 2.61 -11.68 -0.74
C VAL A 223 1.61 -12.81 -0.93
N VAL A 224 2.06 -14.04 -0.72
CA VAL A 224 1.22 -15.25 -0.87
C VAL A 224 0.04 -15.17 0.11
N ALA A 225 -1.17 -15.54 -0.33
CA ALA A 225 -2.34 -15.60 0.55
C ALA A 225 -2.30 -16.84 1.46
N ILE A 226 -2.95 -16.77 2.63
CA ILE A 226 -3.13 -17.89 3.56
C ILE A 226 -4.59 -18.00 4.03
#